data_AF-A0AAN8VNX5-F1
#
_entry.id   AF-A0AAN8VNX5-F1
#
_cell.length_a   1.000
_cell.length_b   1.000
_cell.length_c   1.000
_cell.angle_alpha   90.00
_cell.angle_beta   90.00
_cell.angle_gamma   90.00
#
_symmetry.space_group_name_H-M   'P 1'
#
loop_
_entity.id
_entity.type
_entity.pdbx_description
1 polymer ?
#
loop_
_entity_poly.entity_id
_entity_poly.type
_entity_poly.pdbx_seq_one_letter_code
_entity_poly.pdbx_strand_id
1 'polypeptide(L)'
;MQRESVVVFDEVHNIDNVCIEALSVSVRRQTLEGASRNLSRMAQEIDRFKATDAGRLCAEYNRLVEGLAQSGNLPITDTWLSNPALPDDILKEAVPGNICRAEHFLSFLRRLVQYLKGRLQTENVEKEGPVGFVASMHAQVGIDKKMLRFCYDHLHSLMLTLEITDTDEFLHIQTICDFATLVGTYTHGFSIIIEPFDERMPHIPDPVIQLCCHDASLAIKPVFDRFQSVVITSGTLSPIDLYPRLLNFNPVVSHSFTRSLTRDCICPMVLTRGSDQLPISTKFDMRSDSGVVRNYGRLLLEIKY
;
A
#
# COMPACT_ATOMS: atom_id res chain seq x y z
N MET A 1 2.89 -24.10 14.80
CA MET A 1 2.99 -22.88 15.61
C MET A 1 2.13 -21.73 15.08
N GLN A 2 2.38 -21.10 13.91
CA GLN A 2 1.55 -19.95 13.47
C GLN A 2 0.03 -20.25 13.35
N ARG A 3 -0.35 -21.44 12.86
CA ARG A 3 -1.77 -21.86 12.76
C ARG A 3 -2.47 -22.08 14.10
N GLU A 4 -1.73 -22.29 15.18
CA GLU A 4 -2.28 -22.57 16.52
C GLU A 4 -2.35 -21.29 17.40
N SER A 5 -2.02 -20.14 16.82
CA SER A 5 -2.09 -18.84 17.49
C SER A 5 -3.46 -18.20 17.30
N VAL A 6 -3.94 -17.55 18.37
CA VAL A 6 -5.11 -16.66 18.34
C VAL A 6 -4.60 -15.23 18.17
N VAL A 7 -5.14 -14.52 17.19
CA VAL A 7 -4.85 -13.09 16.99
C VAL A 7 -6.00 -12.29 17.55
N VAL A 8 -5.70 -11.34 18.42
CA VAL A 8 -6.69 -10.40 18.97
C VAL A 8 -6.32 -9.01 18.49
N PHE A 9 -7.17 -8.43 17.65
CA PHE A 9 -7.07 -7.03 17.27
C PHE A 9 -7.95 -6.21 18.22
N ASP A 10 -7.35 -5.19 18.83
CA ASP A 10 -8.04 -4.29 19.76
C ASP A 10 -8.16 -2.89 19.17
N GLU A 11 -9.24 -2.19 19.52
CA GLU A 11 -9.63 -0.86 19.01
C GLU A 11 -9.64 -0.69 17.48
N VAL A 12 -10.15 -1.71 16.80
CA VAL A 12 -10.16 -1.94 15.34
C VAL A 12 -11.22 -1.12 14.58
N HIS A 13 -11.33 0.17 14.84
CA HIS A 13 -12.30 1.03 14.14
C HIS A 13 -11.79 1.57 12.79
N ASN A 14 -10.47 1.65 12.59
CA ASN A 14 -9.82 2.19 11.39
C ASN A 14 -9.06 1.14 10.55
N ILE A 15 -9.39 -0.14 10.73
CA ILE A 15 -8.66 -1.24 10.06
C ILE A 15 -8.73 -1.16 8.54
N ASP A 16 -9.84 -0.64 8.01
CA ASP A 16 -10.03 -0.37 6.60
C ASP A 16 -9.01 0.63 6.07
N ASN A 17 -8.82 1.75 6.76
CA ASN A 17 -7.82 2.77 6.41
C ASN A 17 -6.41 2.19 6.46
N VAL A 18 -6.07 1.45 7.51
CA VAL A 18 -4.75 0.81 7.64
C VAL A 18 -4.51 -0.18 6.50
N CYS A 19 -5.51 -0.99 6.15
CA CYS A 19 -5.42 -1.94 5.04
C CYS A 19 -5.27 -1.25 3.68
N ILE A 20 -6.00 -0.16 3.44
CA ILE A 20 -5.92 0.64 2.21
C ILE A 20 -4.55 1.31 2.11
N GLU A 21 -4.08 1.95 3.18
CA GLU A 21 -2.79 2.63 3.22
C GLU A 21 -1.62 1.65 3.03
N ALA A 22 -1.68 0.46 3.63
CA ALA A 22 -0.65 -0.55 3.52
C ALA A 22 -0.42 -1.03 2.07
N LEU A 23 -1.45 -0.98 1.22
CA LEU A 23 -1.39 -1.39 -0.19
C LEU A 23 -1.34 -0.20 -1.16
N SER A 24 -1.43 1.03 -0.66
CA SER A 24 -1.38 2.21 -1.50
C SER A 24 0.04 2.73 -1.59
N VAL A 25 0.46 3.11 -2.80
CA VAL A 25 1.84 3.54 -3.07
C VAL A 25 1.84 4.87 -3.80
N SER A 26 2.64 5.82 -3.29
CA SER A 26 2.83 7.13 -3.92
C SER A 26 4.22 7.22 -4.55
N VAL A 27 4.27 7.56 -5.83
CA VAL A 27 5.50 7.79 -6.59
C VAL A 27 5.55 9.26 -6.98
N ARG A 28 6.54 9.96 -6.43
CA ARG A 28 6.81 11.38 -6.72
C ARG A 28 8.07 11.51 -7.57
N ARG A 29 8.32 12.73 -8.07
CA ARG A 29 9.57 13.04 -8.80
C ARG A 29 10.82 12.68 -8.00
N GLN A 30 10.84 13.00 -6.70
CA GLN A 30 11.93 12.64 -5.80
C GLN A 30 12.16 11.13 -5.71
N THR A 31 11.08 10.34 -5.70
CA THR A 31 11.14 8.86 -5.74
C THR A 31 11.83 8.37 -7.00
N LEU A 32 11.48 8.91 -8.17
CA LEU A 32 12.06 8.50 -9.45
C LEU A 32 13.53 8.92 -9.60
N GLU A 33 13.91 10.09 -9.08
CA GLU A 33 15.30 10.57 -9.03
C GLU A 33 16.14 9.74 -8.06
N GLY A 34 15.61 9.44 -6.86
CA GLY A 34 16.20 8.54 -5.88
C GLY A 34 16.44 7.14 -6.44
N ALA A 35 15.42 6.55 -7.06
CA ALA A 35 15.52 5.24 -7.69
C ALA A 35 16.55 5.19 -8.82
N SER A 36 16.66 6.27 -9.61
CA SER A 36 17.70 6.36 -10.66
C SER A 36 19.11 6.30 -10.07
N ARG A 37 19.34 6.95 -8.91
CA ARG A 37 20.62 6.88 -8.19
C ARG A 37 20.86 5.49 -7.61
N ASN A 38 19.82 4.87 -7.02
CA ASN A 38 19.90 3.52 -6.50
C ASN A 38 20.30 2.51 -7.59
N LEU A 39 19.68 2.58 -8.77
CA LEU A 39 19.99 1.69 -9.90
C LEU A 39 21.43 1.85 -10.40
N SER A 40 21.99 3.06 -10.37
CA SER A 40 23.39 3.30 -10.71
C SER A 40 24.34 2.69 -9.68
N ARG A 41 24.03 2.82 -8.39
CA ARG A 41 24.81 2.21 -7.32
C ARG A 41 24.75 0.67 -7.37
N MET A 42 23.56 0.09 -7.55
CA MET A 42 23.42 -1.37 -7.71
C MET A 42 24.21 -1.89 -8.91
N ALA A 43 24.27 -1.13 -10.01
CA ALA A 43 25.08 -1.53 -11.16
C ALA A 43 26.58 -1.60 -10.82
N GLN A 44 27.10 -0.59 -10.11
CA GLN A 44 28.49 -0.59 -9.66
C GLN A 44 28.80 -1.75 -8.72
N GLU A 45 27.89 -2.05 -7.78
CA GLU A 45 28.04 -3.18 -6.87
C GLU A 45 28.02 -4.53 -7.61
N ILE A 46 27.12 -4.70 -8.58
CA ILE A 46 27.08 -5.91 -9.43
C ILE A 46 28.40 -6.07 -10.20
N ASP A 47 28.93 -4.99 -10.79
CA ASP A 47 30.19 -5.07 -11.55
C ASP A 47 31.38 -5.39 -10.64
N ARG A 48 31.39 -4.87 -9.40
CA ARG A 48 32.39 -5.26 -8.39
C ARG A 48 32.26 -6.74 -8.02
N PHE A 49 31.04 -7.20 -7.75
CA PHE A 49 30.78 -8.60 -7.38
C PHE A 49 31.09 -9.59 -8.51
N LYS A 50 30.90 -9.23 -9.78
CA LYS A 50 31.35 -10.09 -10.89
C LYS A 50 32.86 -10.30 -10.90
N ALA A 51 33.62 -9.26 -10.56
CA ALA A 51 35.08 -9.33 -10.51
C ALA A 51 35.58 -10.16 -9.31
N THR A 52 34.85 -10.16 -8.20
CA THR A 52 35.26 -10.83 -6.95
C THR A 52 34.64 -12.22 -6.78
N ASP A 53 33.36 -12.39 -7.07
CA ASP A 53 32.57 -13.61 -6.80
C ASP A 53 31.39 -13.77 -7.80
N ALA A 54 31.72 -14.14 -9.04
CA ALA A 54 30.71 -14.47 -10.04
C ALA A 54 29.88 -15.72 -9.68
N GLY A 55 30.37 -16.58 -8.78
CA GLY A 55 29.71 -17.82 -8.39
C GLY A 55 28.39 -17.58 -7.67
N ARG A 56 28.33 -16.57 -6.79
CA ARG A 56 27.09 -16.20 -6.08
C ARG A 56 26.01 -15.66 -7.00
N LEU A 57 26.36 -14.83 -7.99
CA LEU A 57 25.40 -14.33 -8.98
C LEU A 57 24.85 -15.46 -9.85
N CYS A 58 25.67 -16.45 -10.20
CA CYS A 58 25.20 -17.66 -10.88
C CYS A 58 24.28 -18.53 -10.00
N ALA A 59 24.58 -18.64 -8.71
CA ALA A 59 23.73 -19.37 -7.76
C ALA A 59 22.36 -18.69 -7.58
N GLU A 60 22.35 -17.36 -7.52
CA GLU A 60 21.12 -16.54 -7.49
C GLU A 60 20.28 -16.77 -8.75
N TYR A 61 20.88 -16.67 -9.94
CA TYR A 61 20.22 -16.97 -11.21
C TYR A 61 19.60 -18.37 -11.21
N ASN A 62 20.33 -19.41 -10.78
CA ASN A 62 19.82 -20.77 -10.74
C ASN A 62 18.62 -20.90 -9.79
N ARG A 63 18.68 -20.28 -8.60
CA ARG A 63 17.55 -20.25 -7.65
C ARG A 63 16.30 -19.60 -8.25
N LEU A 64 16.46 -18.51 -8.99
CA LEU A 64 15.33 -17.81 -9.62
C LEU A 64 14.69 -18.63 -10.75
N VAL A 65 15.51 -19.38 -11.50
CA VAL A 65 15.06 -20.24 -12.60
C VAL A 65 14.36 -21.50 -12.09
N GLU A 66 14.87 -22.09 -11.01
CA GLU A 66 14.29 -23.27 -10.36
C GLU A 66 13.00 -22.93 -9.57
N GLY A 67 12.80 -21.65 -9.24
CA GLY A 67 11.62 -21.12 -8.58
C GLY A 67 11.88 -20.76 -7.12
N LEU A 68 11.46 -19.56 -6.73
CA LEU A 68 11.71 -18.97 -5.41
C LEU A 68 11.17 -19.80 -4.23
N ALA A 69 10.09 -20.57 -4.43
CA ALA A 69 9.49 -21.41 -3.38
C ALA A 69 10.12 -22.80 -3.19
N GLN A 70 10.83 -23.37 -4.17
CA GLN A 70 11.37 -24.74 -4.04
C GLN A 70 12.67 -24.78 -3.23
N SER A 71 13.43 -23.69 -3.24
CA SER A 71 14.60 -23.52 -2.39
C SER A 71 14.20 -22.90 -1.06
N GLY A 72 13.71 -23.72 -0.12
CA GLY A 72 13.30 -23.34 1.24
C GLY A 72 14.43 -22.81 2.15
N ASN A 73 15.21 -21.84 1.67
CA ASN A 73 16.44 -21.34 2.27
C ASN A 73 16.44 -19.81 2.48
N LEU A 74 15.32 -19.11 2.24
CA LEU A 74 15.14 -17.82 2.87
C LEU A 74 14.84 -18.09 4.36
N PRO A 75 15.68 -17.64 5.30
CA PRO A 75 15.45 -17.84 6.71
C PRO A 75 14.05 -17.36 7.07
N ILE A 76 13.23 -18.27 7.57
CA ILE A 76 11.87 -18.02 8.08
C ILE A 76 11.87 -16.91 9.16
N THR A 77 13.03 -16.55 9.71
CA THR A 77 13.21 -15.45 10.65
C THR A 77 12.91 -14.07 10.08
N ASP A 78 13.00 -13.84 8.77
CA ASP A 78 12.69 -12.53 8.14
C ASP A 78 11.31 -12.52 7.45
N THR A 79 10.34 -13.24 8.03
CA THR A 79 8.92 -13.15 7.64
C THR A 79 8.34 -11.73 7.82
N TRP A 80 9.08 -10.83 8.49
CA TRP A 80 8.72 -9.41 8.66
C TRP A 80 8.94 -8.57 7.39
N LEU A 81 9.73 -9.07 6.43
CA LEU A 81 10.04 -8.40 5.16
C LEU A 81 9.38 -9.08 3.96
N SER A 82 8.38 -9.93 4.17
CA SER A 82 7.52 -10.38 3.07
C SER A 82 6.61 -9.23 2.69
N ASN A 83 6.46 -8.87 1.41
CA ASN A 83 5.35 -8.00 1.01
C ASN A 83 4.04 -8.75 1.38
N PRO A 84 3.32 -8.32 2.45
CA PRO A 84 2.18 -9.07 2.97
C PRO A 84 1.00 -9.09 1.99
N ALA A 85 1.11 -8.29 0.92
CA ALA A 85 0.12 -8.11 -0.12
C ALA A 85 0.19 -9.14 -1.24
N LEU A 86 1.13 -10.09 -1.26
CA LEU A 86 1.22 -11.02 -2.39
C LEU A 86 0.51 -12.35 -2.08
N PRO A 87 -0.42 -12.81 -2.94
CA PRO A 87 -0.96 -14.15 -2.85
C PRO A 87 0.18 -15.19 -2.82
N ASP A 88 0.06 -16.20 -1.96
CA ASP A 88 1.08 -17.27 -1.80
C ASP A 88 1.38 -18.02 -3.12
N ASP A 89 0.48 -17.94 -4.10
CA ASP A 89 0.65 -18.56 -5.43
C ASP A 89 1.60 -17.79 -6.35
N ILE A 90 1.85 -16.50 -6.08
CA ILE A 90 2.88 -15.71 -6.77
C ILE A 90 4.27 -16.20 -6.40
N LEU A 91 4.47 -16.53 -5.13
CA LEU A 91 5.76 -16.93 -4.59
C LEU A 91 6.25 -18.28 -5.13
N LYS A 92 5.35 -19.10 -5.70
CA LYS A 92 5.64 -20.45 -6.21
C LYS A 92 6.09 -20.52 -7.67
N GLU A 93 5.92 -19.44 -8.42
CA GLU A 93 6.24 -19.41 -9.84
C GLU A 93 7.72 -19.08 -10.11
N ALA A 94 8.29 -19.68 -11.15
CA ALA A 94 9.63 -19.32 -11.61
C ALA A 94 9.64 -17.93 -12.26
N VAL A 95 10.69 -17.17 -11.96
CA VAL A 95 10.88 -15.83 -12.50
C VAL A 95 11.10 -15.91 -14.02
N PRO A 96 10.51 -15.01 -14.83
CA PRO A 96 10.72 -15.00 -16.28
C PRO A 96 12.20 -14.89 -16.65
N GLY A 97 12.67 -15.77 -17.56
CA GLY A 97 14.07 -15.81 -18.00
C GLY A 97 14.63 -14.46 -18.49
N ASN A 98 13.76 -13.58 -18.98
CA ASN A 98 14.11 -12.23 -19.43
C ASN A 98 14.63 -11.31 -18.31
N ILE A 99 14.30 -11.59 -17.05
CA ILE A 99 14.76 -10.81 -15.89
C ILE A 99 15.61 -11.63 -14.90
N CYS A 100 15.82 -12.93 -15.13
CA CYS A 100 16.61 -13.77 -14.20
C CYS A 100 18.06 -13.30 -14.04
N ARG A 101 18.64 -12.61 -15.02
CA ARG A 101 19.98 -12.02 -14.88
C ARG A 101 19.87 -10.61 -14.30
N ALA A 102 20.67 -10.34 -13.27
CA ALA A 102 20.69 -9.04 -12.59
C ALA A 102 20.88 -7.84 -13.55
N GLU A 103 21.70 -7.97 -14.60
CA GLU A 103 21.89 -6.90 -15.61
C GLU A 103 20.61 -6.59 -16.40
N HIS A 104 19.89 -7.64 -16.79
CA HIS A 104 18.64 -7.51 -17.52
C HIS A 104 17.56 -6.93 -16.60
N PHE A 105 17.54 -7.35 -15.34
CA PHE A 105 16.66 -6.79 -14.32
C PHE A 105 16.90 -5.29 -14.11
N LEU A 106 18.16 -4.86 -13.95
CA LEU A 106 18.47 -3.42 -13.86
C LEU A 106 18.08 -2.66 -15.12
N SER A 107 18.29 -3.24 -16.30
CA SER A 107 17.89 -2.63 -17.58
C SER A 107 16.36 -2.51 -17.69
N PHE A 108 15.64 -3.49 -17.16
CA PHE A 108 14.19 -3.46 -17.02
C PHE A 108 13.73 -2.37 -16.04
N LEU A 109 14.30 -2.30 -14.83
CA LEU A 109 13.95 -1.27 -13.85
C LEU A 109 14.26 0.15 -14.36
N ARG A 110 15.37 0.35 -15.08
CA ARG A 110 15.66 1.63 -15.73
C ARG A 110 14.58 2.02 -16.74
N ARG A 111 14.11 1.07 -17.56
CA ARG A 111 12.99 1.30 -18.51
C ARG A 111 11.70 1.64 -17.78
N LEU A 112 11.37 0.92 -16.70
CA LEU A 112 10.21 1.18 -15.86
C LEU A 112 10.26 2.59 -15.24
N VAL A 113 11.39 2.97 -14.64
CA VAL A 113 11.58 4.31 -14.06
C VAL A 113 11.42 5.40 -15.12
N GLN A 114 11.96 5.19 -16.34
CA GLN A 114 11.80 6.15 -17.42
C GLN A 114 10.35 6.26 -17.91
N TYR A 115 9.63 5.15 -17.99
CA TYR A 115 8.19 5.16 -18.28
C TYR A 115 7.41 5.98 -17.25
N LEU A 116 7.64 5.74 -15.96
CA LEU A 116 6.99 6.48 -14.88
C LEU A 116 7.34 7.98 -14.92
N LYS A 117 8.58 8.34 -15.27
CA LYS A 117 8.97 9.75 -15.48
C LYS A 117 8.20 10.39 -16.62
N GLY A 118 7.99 9.68 -17.72
CA GLY A 118 7.18 10.16 -18.84
C GLY A 118 5.71 10.37 -18.44
N ARG A 119 5.14 9.42 -17.68
CA ARG A 119 3.76 9.53 -17.17
C ARG A 119 3.57 10.67 -16.15
N LEU A 120 4.64 11.09 -15.48
CA LEU A 120 4.62 12.19 -14.52
C LEU A 120 4.59 13.59 -15.18
N GLN A 121 4.78 13.68 -16.51
CA GLN A 121 4.82 14.93 -17.26
C GLN A 121 3.45 15.37 -17.81
N THR A 122 2.38 14.63 -17.50
CA THR A 122 1.02 14.96 -17.94
C THR A 122 0.51 16.25 -17.28
N GLU A 123 -0.20 17.10 -18.02
CA GLU A 123 -0.78 18.36 -17.50
C GLU A 123 -2.18 18.23 -16.88
N ASN A 124 -2.89 17.15 -17.21
CA ASN A 124 -4.24 16.86 -16.73
C ASN A 124 -4.24 15.71 -15.73
N VAL A 125 -5.26 15.68 -14.86
CA VAL A 125 -5.50 14.54 -13.96
C VAL A 125 -5.94 13.33 -14.79
N GLU A 126 -5.21 12.23 -14.68
CA GLU A 126 -5.53 10.95 -15.32
C GLU A 126 -5.91 9.90 -14.28
N LYS A 127 -6.95 9.11 -14.59
CA LYS A 127 -7.37 7.97 -13.79
C LYS A 127 -7.39 6.73 -14.67
N GLU A 128 -6.63 5.71 -14.28
CA GLU A 128 -6.52 4.45 -15.01
C GLU A 128 -6.68 3.24 -14.08
N GLY A 129 -7.17 2.13 -14.62
CA GLY A 129 -7.14 0.84 -13.94
C GLY A 129 -5.80 0.12 -14.17
N PRO A 130 -5.38 -0.81 -13.29
CA PRO A 130 -4.13 -1.56 -13.46
C PRO A 130 -4.01 -2.26 -14.81
N VAL A 131 -5.10 -2.84 -15.31
CA VAL A 131 -5.12 -3.56 -16.60
C VAL A 131 -4.80 -2.62 -17.77
N GLY A 132 -5.41 -1.43 -17.81
CA GLY A 132 -5.16 -0.44 -18.85
C GLY A 132 -3.73 0.12 -18.78
N PHE A 133 -3.25 0.38 -17.56
CA PHE A 133 -1.90 0.86 -17.33
C PHE A 133 -0.84 -0.15 -17.78
N VAL A 134 -1.01 -1.43 -17.45
CA VAL A 134 -0.10 -2.51 -17.90
C VAL A 134 -0.14 -2.67 -19.41
N ALA A 135 -1.32 -2.58 -20.04
CA ALA A 135 -1.44 -2.65 -21.49
C ALA A 135 -0.71 -1.48 -22.19
N SER A 136 -0.85 -0.26 -21.68
CA SER A 136 -0.13 0.93 -22.17
C SER A 136 1.38 0.78 -22.02
N MET A 137 1.83 0.29 -20.87
CA MET A 137 3.25 0.08 -20.58
C MET A 137 3.85 -1.02 -21.47
N HIS A 138 3.10 -2.09 -21.76
CA HIS A 138 3.52 -3.12 -22.72
C HIS A 138 3.62 -2.54 -24.14
N ALA A 139 2.65 -1.74 -24.58
CA ALA A 139 2.65 -1.15 -25.92
C ALA A 139 3.79 -0.14 -26.14
N GLN A 140 4.13 0.67 -25.12
CA GLN A 140 5.14 1.73 -25.24
C GLN A 140 6.56 1.26 -24.95
N VAL A 141 6.74 0.36 -23.97
CA VAL A 141 8.07 0.00 -23.41
C VAL A 141 8.37 -1.49 -23.52
N GLY A 142 7.39 -2.31 -23.95
CA GLY A 142 7.56 -3.76 -24.09
C GLY A 142 7.73 -4.47 -22.75
N ILE A 143 7.17 -3.93 -21.67
CA ILE A 143 7.20 -4.57 -20.35
C ILE A 143 5.97 -5.46 -20.18
N ASP A 144 6.21 -6.74 -19.87
CA ASP A 144 5.14 -7.71 -19.65
C ASP A 144 4.59 -7.67 -18.23
N LYS A 145 3.29 -7.98 -18.09
CA LYS A 145 2.63 -8.15 -16.79
C LYS A 145 3.39 -9.12 -15.87
N LYS A 146 3.88 -10.23 -16.44
CA LYS A 146 4.60 -11.25 -15.68
C LYS A 146 5.91 -10.72 -15.09
N MET A 147 6.62 -9.82 -15.79
CA MET A 147 7.86 -9.22 -15.27
C MET A 147 7.58 -8.34 -14.05
N LEU A 148 6.50 -7.55 -14.09
CA LEU A 148 6.08 -6.69 -12.98
C LEU A 148 5.82 -7.47 -11.68
N ARG A 149 5.18 -8.64 -11.80
CA ARG A 149 4.78 -9.49 -10.67
C ARG A 149 5.95 -9.99 -9.83
N PHE A 150 7.16 -10.12 -10.39
CA PHE A 150 8.35 -10.61 -9.67
C PHE A 150 9.34 -9.49 -9.32
N CYS A 151 8.99 -8.22 -9.50
CA CYS A 151 9.90 -7.11 -9.23
C CYS A 151 10.37 -7.09 -7.78
N TYR A 152 9.43 -7.24 -6.84
CA TYR A 152 9.71 -7.24 -5.41
C TYR A 152 10.69 -8.35 -5.02
N ASP A 153 10.33 -9.60 -5.32
CA ASP A 153 11.12 -10.76 -4.91
C ASP A 153 12.51 -10.77 -5.55
N HIS A 154 12.60 -10.38 -6.82
CA HIS A 154 13.88 -10.31 -7.52
C HIS A 154 14.77 -9.20 -6.93
N LEU A 155 14.22 -8.01 -6.64
CA LEU A 155 14.97 -6.94 -5.99
C LEU A 155 15.50 -7.42 -4.63
N HIS A 156 14.65 -8.08 -3.83
CA HIS A 156 15.00 -8.58 -2.52
C HIS A 156 16.11 -9.67 -2.60
N SER A 157 15.94 -10.65 -3.49
CA SER A 157 16.95 -11.68 -3.78
C SER A 157 18.30 -11.07 -4.16
N LEU A 158 18.28 -10.05 -5.01
CA LEU A 158 19.47 -9.34 -5.45
C LEU A 158 20.13 -8.55 -4.32
N MET A 159 19.36 -7.84 -3.49
CA MET A 159 19.89 -7.10 -2.33
C MET A 159 20.57 -8.03 -1.32
N LEU A 160 19.97 -9.20 -1.04
CA LEU A 160 20.58 -10.22 -0.19
C LEU A 160 21.87 -10.79 -0.80
N THR A 161 21.88 -11.02 -2.11
CA THR A 161 23.05 -11.56 -2.81
C THR A 161 24.21 -10.58 -2.84
N LEU A 162 23.92 -9.29 -2.96
CA LEU A 162 24.90 -8.20 -2.95
C LEU A 162 25.32 -7.77 -1.52
N GLU A 163 24.76 -8.39 -0.48
CA GLU A 163 25.04 -8.08 0.93
C GLU A 163 24.88 -6.60 1.29
N ILE A 164 23.86 -5.96 0.73
CA ILE A 164 23.57 -4.55 1.00
C ILE A 164 23.03 -4.42 2.43
N THR A 165 23.80 -3.78 3.31
CA THR A 165 23.41 -3.55 4.72
C THR A 165 22.49 -2.35 4.88
N ASP A 166 22.65 -1.32 4.05
CA ASP A 166 21.95 -0.04 4.19
C ASP A 166 20.63 -0.04 3.41
N THR A 167 19.61 -0.71 3.94
CA THR A 167 18.27 -0.83 3.30
C THR A 167 17.59 0.53 3.07
N ASP A 168 17.78 1.47 4.00
CA ASP A 168 17.15 2.80 3.96
C ASP A 168 17.56 3.60 2.72
N GLU A 169 18.79 3.40 2.24
CA GLU A 169 19.28 4.09 1.04
C GLU A 169 18.57 3.62 -0.23
N PHE A 170 18.01 2.41 -0.23
CA PHE A 170 17.33 1.78 -1.38
C PHE A 170 15.81 1.86 -1.29
N LEU A 171 15.25 2.62 -0.34
CA LEU A 171 13.81 2.78 -0.17
C LEU A 171 13.11 3.21 -1.46
N HIS A 172 13.70 4.15 -2.22
CA HIS A 172 13.08 4.66 -3.45
C HIS A 172 12.90 3.59 -4.53
N ILE A 173 13.88 2.69 -4.71
CA ILE A 173 13.73 1.60 -5.69
C ILE A 173 12.81 0.49 -5.18
N GLN A 174 12.78 0.25 -3.86
CA GLN A 174 11.82 -0.65 -3.23
C GLN A 174 10.38 -0.18 -3.49
N THR A 175 10.08 1.11 -3.25
CA THR A 175 8.75 1.68 -3.53
C THR A 175 8.32 1.49 -4.99
N ILE A 176 9.24 1.62 -5.94
CA ILE A 176 8.93 1.38 -7.37
C ILE A 176 8.68 -0.10 -7.65
N CYS A 177 9.42 -1.00 -7.01
CA CYS A 177 9.19 -2.43 -7.13
C CYS A 177 7.88 -2.86 -6.47
N ASP A 178 7.50 -2.26 -5.34
CA ASP A 178 6.19 -2.46 -4.70
C ASP A 178 5.06 -2.01 -5.62
N PHE A 179 5.16 -0.79 -6.16
CA PHE A 179 4.21 -0.27 -7.15
C PHE A 179 4.07 -1.22 -8.34
N ALA A 180 5.20 -1.64 -8.93
CA ALA A 180 5.22 -2.55 -10.08
C ALA A 180 4.55 -3.89 -9.74
N THR A 181 4.88 -4.46 -8.58
CA THR A 181 4.40 -5.76 -8.15
C THR A 181 2.90 -5.74 -7.89
N LEU A 182 2.38 -4.70 -7.24
CA LEU A 182 0.96 -4.53 -6.99
C LEU A 182 0.17 -4.36 -8.29
N VAL A 183 0.65 -3.52 -9.21
CA VAL A 183 0.04 -3.31 -10.54
C VAL A 183 0.09 -4.58 -11.40
N GLY A 184 1.16 -5.36 -11.31
CA GLY A 184 1.31 -6.63 -12.02
C GLY A 184 0.45 -7.75 -11.45
N THR A 185 0.14 -7.69 -10.15
CA THR A 185 -0.60 -8.72 -9.40
C THR A 185 -2.11 -8.48 -9.47
N TYR A 186 -2.55 -7.30 -9.06
CA TYR A 186 -3.96 -7.01 -8.83
C TYR A 186 -4.61 -6.36 -10.06
N THR A 187 -5.65 -6.99 -10.58
CA THR A 187 -6.43 -6.46 -11.72
C THR A 187 -7.66 -5.67 -11.29
N HIS A 188 -8.12 -5.88 -10.06
CA HIS A 188 -9.32 -5.26 -9.47
C HIS A 188 -8.99 -4.73 -8.07
N GLY A 189 -9.81 -3.80 -7.57
CA GLY A 189 -9.62 -3.20 -6.24
C GLY A 189 -8.55 -2.11 -6.18
N PHE A 190 -7.95 -1.73 -7.31
CA PHE A 190 -6.94 -0.68 -7.39
C PHE A 190 -7.27 0.34 -8.48
N SER A 191 -6.85 1.58 -8.28
CA SER A 191 -6.80 2.60 -9.34
C SER A 191 -5.47 3.34 -9.29
N ILE A 192 -4.99 3.73 -10.46
CA ILE A 192 -3.83 4.59 -10.60
C ILE A 192 -4.34 6.00 -10.92
N ILE A 193 -3.99 6.97 -10.08
CA ILE A 193 -4.35 8.37 -10.23
C ILE A 193 -3.05 9.15 -10.45
N ILE A 194 -2.99 9.93 -11.52
CA ILE A 194 -1.86 10.79 -11.84
C ILE A 194 -2.34 12.23 -11.72
N GLU A 195 -1.78 12.96 -10.77
CA GLU A 195 -2.14 14.35 -10.50
C GLU A 195 -0.92 15.24 -10.75
N PRO A 196 -1.01 16.29 -11.57
CA PRO A 196 0.13 17.17 -11.84
C PRO A 196 0.35 18.26 -10.78
N PHE A 197 -0.70 18.60 -10.04
CA PHE A 197 -0.72 19.69 -9.07
C PHE A 197 -1.46 19.24 -7.81
N ASP A 198 -1.05 19.76 -6.65
CA ASP A 198 -1.82 19.66 -5.42
C ASP A 198 -3.05 20.59 -5.49
N GLU A 199 -4.23 20.10 -5.12
CA GLU A 199 -5.48 20.89 -5.05
C GLU A 199 -5.31 22.17 -4.22
N ARG A 200 -4.47 22.13 -3.18
CA ARG A 200 -4.22 23.26 -2.28
C ARG A 200 -3.31 24.32 -2.91
N MET A 201 -2.48 23.93 -3.88
CA MET A 201 -1.45 24.79 -4.47
C MET A 201 -1.40 24.61 -6.00
N PRO A 202 -2.46 24.99 -6.74
CA PRO A 202 -2.56 24.74 -8.18
C PRO A 202 -1.49 25.45 -9.02
N HIS A 203 -0.80 26.44 -8.47
CA HIS A 203 0.26 27.19 -9.15
C HIS A 203 1.64 26.55 -9.02
N ILE A 204 1.81 25.54 -8.15
CA ILE A 204 3.08 24.85 -7.96
C ILE A 204 2.95 23.43 -8.49
N PRO A 205 3.70 23.05 -9.54
CA PRO A 205 3.73 21.67 -10.03
C PRO A 205 4.27 20.73 -8.95
N ASP A 206 3.45 19.79 -8.51
CA ASP A 206 3.83 18.70 -7.60
C ASP A 206 3.25 17.39 -8.14
N PRO A 207 3.81 16.86 -9.25
CA PRO A 207 3.20 15.74 -9.91
C PRO A 207 3.42 14.45 -9.10
N VAL A 208 2.36 13.67 -8.95
CA VAL A 208 2.34 12.43 -8.18
C VAL A 208 1.56 11.35 -8.93
N ILE A 209 2.10 10.13 -8.92
CA ILE A 209 1.38 8.92 -9.32
C ILE A 209 1.00 8.19 -8.04
N GLN A 210 -0.29 8.03 -7.80
CA GLN A 210 -0.83 7.29 -6.66
C GLN A 210 -1.48 6.00 -7.14
N LEU A 211 -0.95 4.87 -6.67
CA LEU A 211 -1.67 3.61 -6.69
C LEU A 211 -2.53 3.54 -5.44
N CYS A 212 -3.84 3.66 -5.61
CA CYS A 212 -4.80 3.62 -4.50
C CYS A 212 -5.45 2.25 -4.43
N CYS A 213 -5.37 1.60 -3.28
CA CYS A 213 -6.18 0.43 -2.95
C CYS A 213 -7.59 0.88 -2.51
N HIS A 214 -8.61 0.19 -2.99
CA HIS A 214 -10.02 0.42 -2.62
C HIS A 214 -10.64 -0.77 -1.90
N ASP A 215 -9.88 -1.87 -1.79
CA ASP A 215 -10.36 -3.13 -1.25
C ASP A 215 -9.49 -3.55 -0.06
N ALA A 216 -9.94 -3.18 1.15
CA ALA A 216 -9.28 -3.52 2.40
C ALA A 216 -9.24 -5.04 2.66
N SER A 217 -10.12 -5.82 2.03
CA SER A 217 -10.15 -7.28 2.20
C SER A 217 -8.87 -7.94 1.71
N LEU A 218 -8.19 -7.36 0.71
CA LEU A 218 -6.96 -7.91 0.15
C LEU A 218 -5.82 -7.93 1.17
N ALA A 219 -5.69 -6.90 2.00
CA ALA A 219 -4.62 -6.78 2.99
C ALA A 219 -4.84 -7.70 4.19
N ILE A 220 -6.08 -7.87 4.63
CA ILE A 220 -6.41 -8.68 5.82
C ILE A 220 -6.59 -10.17 5.50
N LYS A 221 -6.89 -10.51 4.24
CA LYS A 221 -7.12 -11.89 3.80
C LYS A 221 -6.03 -12.88 4.23
N PRO A 222 -4.72 -12.58 4.10
CA PRO A 222 -3.67 -13.49 4.57
C PRO A 222 -3.73 -13.75 6.07
N VAL A 223 -4.20 -12.78 6.87
CA VAL A 223 -4.37 -12.95 8.32
C VAL A 223 -5.48 -13.96 8.60
N PHE A 224 -6.62 -13.84 7.92
CA PHE A 224 -7.72 -14.79 8.07
C PHE A 224 -7.38 -16.20 7.55
N ASP A 225 -6.56 -16.30 6.51
CA ASP A 225 -6.16 -17.60 5.94
C ASP A 225 -5.06 -18.30 6.78
N ARG A 226 -4.23 -17.53 7.49
CA ARG A 226 -3.10 -18.06 8.29
C ARG A 226 -3.48 -18.47 9.71
N PHE A 227 -4.32 -17.69 10.39
CA PHE A 227 -4.63 -17.89 11.81
C PHE A 227 -5.98 -18.58 11.98
N GLN A 228 -6.05 -19.57 12.88
CA GLN A 228 -7.28 -20.32 13.13
C GLN A 228 -8.38 -19.46 13.75
N SER A 229 -8.01 -18.50 14.61
CA SER A 229 -8.97 -17.66 15.30
C SER A 229 -8.47 -16.22 15.36
N VAL A 230 -9.29 -15.32 14.81
CA VAL A 230 -9.06 -13.88 14.83
C VAL A 230 -10.23 -13.24 15.56
N VAL A 231 -9.93 -12.52 16.64
CA VAL A 231 -10.90 -11.78 17.45
C VAL A 231 -10.72 -10.30 17.16
N ILE A 232 -11.81 -9.62 16.81
CA ILE A 232 -11.84 -8.19 16.55
C ILE A 232 -12.65 -7.53 17.66
N THR A 233 -12.01 -6.69 18.47
CA THR A 233 -12.65 -5.92 19.54
C THR A 233 -12.51 -4.43 19.29
N SER A 234 -13.57 -3.67 19.55
CA SER A 234 -13.48 -2.22 19.69
C SER A 234 -14.71 -1.66 20.38
N GLY A 235 -14.50 -0.61 21.18
CA GLY A 235 -15.58 0.08 21.89
C GLY A 235 -16.50 0.92 20.99
N THR A 236 -16.16 1.12 19.72
CA THR A 236 -16.83 2.09 18.82
C THR A 236 -17.32 1.47 17.50
N LEU A 237 -17.29 0.14 17.34
CA LEU A 237 -17.81 -0.53 16.13
C LEU A 237 -19.32 -0.37 16.04
N SER A 238 -19.76 0.51 15.14
CA SER A 238 -21.18 0.74 14.89
C SER A 238 -21.42 1.18 13.44
N PRO A 239 -22.27 0.49 12.66
CA PRO A 239 -22.93 -0.78 13.00
C PRO A 239 -21.95 -1.96 12.93
N ILE A 240 -22.11 -2.95 13.83
CA ILE A 240 -21.22 -4.13 13.90
C ILE A 240 -21.23 -4.97 12.60
N ASP A 241 -22.30 -4.88 11.81
CA ASP A 241 -22.46 -5.59 10.54
C ASP A 241 -21.69 -4.98 9.35
N LEU A 242 -21.09 -3.80 9.54
CA LEU A 242 -20.34 -3.12 8.47
C LEU A 242 -19.01 -3.82 8.16
N TYR A 243 -18.22 -4.13 9.19
CA TYR A 243 -16.86 -4.66 9.04
C TYR A 243 -16.81 -6.04 8.36
N PRO A 244 -17.71 -6.99 8.65
CA PRO A 244 -17.80 -8.25 7.89
C PRO A 244 -17.93 -8.04 6.38
N ARG A 245 -18.71 -7.04 5.95
CA ARG A 245 -18.91 -6.72 4.54
C ARG A 245 -17.70 -6.02 3.93
N LEU A 246 -17.12 -5.08 4.66
CA LEU A 246 -16.00 -4.27 4.18
C LEU A 246 -14.71 -5.10 4.04
N LEU A 247 -14.43 -5.96 5.02
CA LEU A 247 -13.24 -6.82 5.04
C LEU A 247 -13.50 -8.22 4.44
N ASN A 248 -14.71 -8.45 3.91
CA ASN A 248 -15.13 -9.68 3.25
C ASN A 248 -14.86 -10.97 4.07
N PHE A 249 -15.33 -10.99 5.32
CA PHE A 249 -15.25 -12.17 6.19
C PHE A 249 -16.59 -12.49 6.85
N ASN A 250 -16.76 -13.73 7.29
CA ASN A 250 -17.96 -14.20 7.96
C ASN A 250 -17.65 -14.49 9.44
N PRO A 251 -18.03 -13.59 10.38
CA PRO A 251 -17.82 -13.85 11.79
C PRO A 251 -18.69 -15.00 12.27
N VAL A 252 -18.13 -15.89 13.10
CA VAL A 252 -18.90 -16.92 13.80
C VAL A 252 -19.74 -16.31 14.92
N VAL A 253 -19.19 -15.29 15.58
CA VAL A 253 -19.82 -14.56 16.69
C VAL A 253 -19.75 -13.08 16.39
N SER A 254 -20.90 -12.40 16.49
CA SER A 254 -21.01 -10.96 16.39
C SER A 254 -21.96 -10.47 17.50
N HIS A 255 -21.41 -9.77 18.48
CA HIS A 255 -22.17 -9.29 19.63
C HIS A 255 -21.76 -7.86 19.99
N SER A 256 -22.77 -7.04 20.26
CA SER A 256 -22.60 -5.75 20.91
C SER A 256 -23.05 -5.87 22.36
N PHE A 257 -22.16 -5.55 23.29
CA PHE A 257 -22.48 -5.57 24.71
C PHE A 257 -22.93 -4.17 25.15
N THR A 258 -24.17 -4.04 25.58
CA THR A 258 -24.65 -2.79 26.17
C THR A 258 -23.92 -2.52 27.48
N ARG A 259 -23.38 -1.31 27.65
CA ARG A 259 -22.74 -0.92 28.91
C ARG A 259 -23.76 -0.97 30.04
N SER A 260 -23.51 -1.80 31.05
CA SER A 260 -24.26 -1.79 32.30
C SER A 260 -23.56 -0.87 33.30
N LEU A 261 -23.92 0.40 33.31
CA LEU A 261 -23.47 1.35 34.33
C LEU A 261 -24.54 1.47 35.42
N THR A 262 -24.12 1.50 36.68
CA THR A 262 -25.04 1.68 37.82
C THR A 262 -25.58 3.11 37.94
N ARG A 263 -25.04 4.05 37.15
CA ARG A 263 -25.41 5.47 37.09
C ARG A 263 -25.33 5.94 35.64
N ASP A 264 -26.11 6.96 35.31
CA ASP A 264 -26.03 7.66 34.03
C ASP A 264 -24.76 8.51 33.97
N CYS A 265 -23.66 7.93 33.51
CA CYS A 265 -22.37 8.62 33.45
C CYS A 265 -22.17 9.46 32.19
N ILE A 266 -23.06 9.36 31.20
CA ILE A 266 -22.93 10.03 29.89
C ILE A 266 -24.30 10.55 29.46
N CYS A 267 -24.39 11.83 29.11
CA CYS A 267 -25.60 12.47 28.58
C CYS A 267 -25.30 13.03 27.18
N PRO A 268 -25.44 12.22 26.11
CA PRO A 268 -25.24 12.72 24.75
C PRO A 268 -26.38 13.67 24.38
N MET A 269 -26.04 14.86 23.88
CA MET A 269 -27.00 15.86 23.40
C MET A 269 -26.72 16.18 21.94
N VAL A 270 -27.77 16.14 21.11
CA VAL A 270 -27.69 16.56 19.71
C VAL A 270 -28.26 17.96 19.58
N LEU A 271 -27.40 18.94 19.31
CA LEU A 271 -27.80 20.31 19.08
C LEU A 271 -28.09 20.54 17.59
N THR A 272 -29.35 20.81 17.26
CA THR A 272 -29.78 21.05 15.88
C THR A 272 -29.93 22.53 15.54
N ARG A 273 -30.10 23.40 16.55
CA ARG A 273 -30.43 24.83 16.37
C ARG A 273 -29.74 25.70 17.40
N GLY A 274 -29.41 26.93 17.01
CA GLY A 274 -28.90 27.96 17.89
C GLY A 274 -29.98 28.65 18.71
N SER A 275 -29.54 29.52 19.61
CA SER A 275 -30.41 30.39 20.43
C SER A 275 -31.37 31.27 19.61
N ASP A 276 -31.00 31.55 18.37
CA ASP A 276 -31.74 32.33 17.37
C ASP A 276 -32.65 31.46 16.49
N GLN A 277 -32.81 30.17 16.83
CA GLN A 277 -33.55 29.18 16.05
C GLN A 277 -32.99 28.88 14.66
N LEU A 278 -31.80 29.39 14.32
CA LEU A 278 -31.13 29.05 13.07
C LEU A 278 -30.51 27.65 13.15
N PRO A 279 -30.49 26.89 12.04
CA PRO A 279 -29.87 25.57 12.01
C PRO A 279 -28.36 25.70 12.23
N ILE A 280 -27.83 24.83 13.10
CA ILE A 280 -26.38 24.68 13.27
C ILE A 280 -25.94 23.51 12.39
N SER A 281 -25.05 23.77 11.44
CA SER A 281 -24.59 22.77 10.49
C SER A 281 -23.16 23.04 10.04
N THR A 282 -22.42 21.98 9.72
CA THR A 282 -21.12 22.08 9.04
C THR A 282 -21.20 21.72 7.56
N LYS A 283 -22.41 21.73 6.97
CA LYS A 283 -22.60 21.55 5.51
C LYS A 283 -21.81 22.61 4.75
N PHE A 284 -21.15 22.22 3.66
CA PHE A 284 -20.26 23.08 2.87
C PHE A 284 -20.83 24.48 2.60
N ASP A 285 -22.06 24.58 2.08
CA ASP A 285 -22.74 25.84 1.74
C ASP A 285 -23.00 26.76 2.95
N MET A 286 -23.03 26.21 4.17
CA MET A 286 -23.36 26.92 5.41
C MET A 286 -22.12 27.27 6.24
N ARG A 287 -20.93 26.77 5.89
CA ARG A 287 -19.69 26.99 6.66
C ARG A 287 -19.25 28.46 6.69
N SER A 288 -19.54 29.20 5.62
CA SER A 288 -19.24 30.63 5.50
C SER A 288 -20.32 31.53 6.10
N ASP A 289 -21.44 30.98 6.57
CA ASP A 289 -22.51 31.76 7.18
C ASP A 289 -22.09 32.25 8.57
N SER A 290 -22.00 33.58 8.70
CA SER A 290 -21.70 34.26 9.96
C SER A 290 -22.64 33.87 11.10
N GLY A 291 -23.92 33.57 10.82
CA GLY A 291 -24.90 33.14 11.81
C GLY A 291 -24.54 31.78 12.41
N VAL A 292 -24.11 30.84 11.56
CA VAL A 292 -23.67 29.50 11.98
C VAL A 292 -22.40 29.58 12.83
N VAL A 293 -21.40 30.35 12.39
CA VAL A 293 -20.15 30.55 13.13
C VAL A 293 -20.40 31.21 14.49
N ARG A 294 -21.27 32.23 14.52
CA ARG A 294 -21.67 32.90 15.77
C ARG A 294 -22.37 31.94 16.73
N ASN A 295 -23.25 31.08 16.23
CA ASN A 295 -23.95 30.09 17.05
C ASN A 295 -23.00 29.03 17.62
N TYR A 296 -22.01 28.56 16.85
CA TYR A 296 -20.94 27.71 17.39
C TYR A 296 -20.10 28.43 18.46
N GLY A 297 -19.73 29.69 18.21
CA GLY A 297 -18.99 30.48 19.19
C GLY A 297 -19.77 30.69 20.49
N ARG A 298 -21.07 30.98 20.38
CA ARG A 298 -21.98 31.12 21.51
C ARG A 298 -22.13 29.81 22.28
N LEU A 299 -22.28 28.68 21.59
CA LEU A 299 -22.33 27.36 22.21
C LEU A 299 -21.08 27.07 23.03
N LEU A 300 -19.89 27.37 22.50
CA LEU A 300 -18.63 27.19 23.23
C LEU A 300 -18.52 28.06 24.48
N LEU A 301 -19.10 29.27 24.45
CA LEU A 301 -19.18 30.15 25.62
C LEU A 301 -20.18 29.62 26.65
N GLU A 302 -21.29 29.04 26.21
CA GLU A 302 -22.37 28.55 27.10
C GLU A 302 -22.06 27.16 27.69
N ILE A 303 -21.30 26.31 27.00
CA ILE A 303 -20.87 24.98 27.51
C ILE A 303 -19.71 25.09 28.51
N LYS A 304 -18.88 26.14 28.41
CA LYS A 304 -17.96 26.48 29.50
C LYS A 304 -18.80 27.06 30.64
N TYR A 305 -19.34 26.24 31.54
CA TYR A 305 -19.59 26.48 32.97
C TYR A 305 -20.52 25.39 33.51
#